data_AF-A0A920ERZ6-F1
#
_entry.id   AF-A0A920ERZ6-F1
#
_cell.length_a   1.000
_cell.length_b   1.000
_cell.length_c   1.000
_cell.angle_alpha   90.00
_cell.angle_beta   90.00
_cell.angle_gamma   90.00
#
_symmetry.space_group_name_H-M   'P 1'
#
loop_
_entity.id
_entity.type
_entity.pdbx_description
1 polymer ?
#
loop_
_entity_poly.entity_id
_entity_poly.type
_entity_poly.pdbx_seq_one_letter_code
_entity_poly.pdbx_strand_id
1 'polypeptide(L)'
;MILMLASIGAYISRGLVLDVIVMFAAGVIGFLLRRSGYSIPGIVLGLILGKIGEQNFAQGMQMVHYDLGTYFSRPICTILIIAGVLTLAKSLHSAFFAKHVESKLKDASWLTI
;
A
#
# COMPACT_ATOMS: atom_id res chain seq x y z
N MET A 1 8.81 2.81 -27.13
CA MET A 1 9.44 1.52 -26.73
C MET A 1 8.90 1.01 -25.41
N ILE A 2 8.93 1.80 -24.33
CA ILE A 2 8.33 1.43 -23.02
C ILE A 2 6.87 0.96 -23.12
N LEU A 3 6.01 1.67 -23.87
CA LEU A 3 4.60 1.28 -24.07
C LEU A 3 4.45 -0.04 -24.84
N MET A 4 5.27 -0.28 -25.87
CA MET A 4 5.22 -1.55 -26.62
C MET A 4 5.63 -2.73 -25.74
N LEU A 5 6.70 -2.58 -24.96
CA LEU A 5 7.19 -3.62 -24.05
C LEU A 5 6.17 -3.91 -22.94
N ALA A 6 5.53 -2.87 -22.39
CA ALA A 6 4.48 -3.01 -21.39
C ALA A 6 3.22 -3.70 -21.95
N SER A 7 2.77 -3.33 -23.15
CA SER A 7 1.61 -3.98 -23.79
C SER A 7 1.86 -5.46 -24.09
N ILE A 8 3.06 -5.81 -24.55
CA ILE A 8 3.44 -7.22 -24.76
C ILE A 8 3.45 -7.96 -23.42
N GLY A 9 4.03 -7.37 -22.37
CA GLY A 9 4.05 -7.96 -21.02
C GLY A 9 2.65 -8.20 -20.44
N ALA A 10 1.74 -7.24 -20.59
CA ALA A 10 0.35 -7.37 -20.14
C ALA A 10 -0.40 -8.47 -20.92
N TYR A 11 -0.17 -8.58 -22.23
CA TYR A 11 -0.81 -9.59 -23.06
C TYR A 11 -0.36 -11.02 -22.73
N ILE A 12 0.91 -11.23 -22.34
CA ILE A 12 1.46 -12.57 -22.05
C ILE A 12 0.79 -13.22 -20.82
N SER A 13 0.29 -12.44 -19.85
CA SER A 13 -0.24 -13.01 -18.60
C SER A 13 -1.43 -13.95 -18.82
N ARG A 14 -2.37 -13.60 -19.70
CA ARG A 14 -3.56 -14.42 -19.98
C ARG A 14 -3.89 -14.52 -21.47
N GLY A 15 -3.23 -13.77 -22.34
CA GLY A 15 -3.59 -13.67 -23.77
C GLY A 15 -4.86 -12.88 -24.04
N LEU A 16 -5.43 -12.19 -23.03
CA LEU A 16 -6.64 -11.37 -23.20
C LEU A 16 -6.28 -9.92 -23.49
N VAL A 17 -6.99 -9.33 -24.46
CA VAL A 17 -6.92 -7.89 -24.76
C VAL A 17 -7.36 -7.03 -23.57
N LEU A 18 -8.20 -7.58 -22.69
CA LEU A 18 -8.63 -6.92 -21.46
C LEU A 18 -7.44 -6.52 -20.57
N ASP A 19 -6.37 -7.31 -20.52
CA ASP A 19 -5.18 -7.00 -19.70
C ASP A 19 -4.43 -5.78 -20.23
N VAL A 20 -4.41 -5.60 -21.56
CA VAL A 20 -3.83 -4.43 -22.22
C VAL A 20 -4.68 -3.17 -21.95
N ILE A 21 -6.01 -3.30 -21.94
CA ILE A 21 -6.92 -2.20 -21.61
C ILE A 21 -6.75 -1.80 -20.14
N VAL A 22 -6.70 -2.76 -19.23
CA VAL A 22 -6.47 -2.51 -17.78
C VAL A 22 -5.10 -1.88 -17.55
N MET A 23 -4.05 -2.33 -18.25
CA MET A 23 -2.74 -1.70 -18.21
C MET A 23 -2.81 -0.23 -18.63
N PHE A 24 -3.51 0.07 -19.72
CA PHE A 24 -3.65 1.45 -20.20
C PHE A 24 -4.43 2.32 -19.20
N ALA A 25 -5.54 1.80 -18.66
CA ALA A 25 -6.32 2.47 -17.62
C ALA A 25 -5.49 2.74 -16.35
N ALA A 26 -4.73 1.75 -15.88
CA ALA A 26 -3.85 1.89 -14.73
C ALA A 26 -2.74 2.93 -14.97
N GLY A 27 -2.19 3.01 -16.19
CA GLY A 27 -1.24 4.05 -16.59
C GLY A 27 -1.83 5.45 -16.53
N VAL A 28 -3.07 5.64 -17.01
CA VAL A 28 -3.79 6.91 -16.94
C VAL A 28 -4.09 7.30 -15.48
N ILE A 29 -4.54 6.34 -14.66
CA ILE A 29 -4.78 6.55 -13.22
C ILE A 29 -3.48 6.96 -12.52
N GLY A 30 -2.37 6.27 -12.79
CA GLY A 30 -1.05 6.61 -12.25
C GLY A 30 -0.60 8.02 -12.63
N PHE A 31 -0.85 8.43 -13.86
CA PHE A 31 -0.56 9.81 -14.31
C PHE A 31 -1.41 10.86 -13.56
N LEU A 32 -2.70 10.59 -13.35
CA LEU A 32 -3.59 11.48 -12.59
C LEU A 32 -3.19 11.58 -11.11
N LEU A 33 -2.79 10.45 -10.50
CA LEU A 33 -2.31 10.41 -9.12
C LEU A 33 -1.02 11.23 -8.95
N ARG A 34 -0.12 11.18 -9.94
CA ARG A 34 1.08 12.03 -9.95
C ARG A 34 0.73 13.52 -10.03
N ARG A 35 -0.28 13.88 -10.84
CA ARG A 35 -0.78 15.26 -10.94
C ARG A 35 -1.41 15.76 -9.64
N SER A 36 -1.97 14.86 -8.85
CA SER A 36 -2.60 15.16 -7.55
C SER A 36 -1.58 15.29 -6.40
N GLY A 37 -0.27 15.19 -6.70
CA GLY A 37 0.80 15.32 -5.69
C GLY A 37 0.99 14.07 -4.83
N TYR A 38 0.40 12.93 -5.19
CA TYR A 38 0.59 11.67 -4.48
C TYR A 38 1.83 10.92 -5.01
N SER A 39 2.58 10.31 -4.08
CA SER A 39 3.70 9.44 -4.43
C SER A 39 3.18 8.07 -4.90
N ILE A 40 3.23 7.84 -6.22
CA ILE A 40 2.86 6.55 -6.85
C ILE A 40 3.55 5.37 -6.14
N PRO A 41 4.87 5.40 -5.85
CA PRO A 41 5.54 4.30 -5.16
C PRO A 41 4.89 3.91 -3.82
N GLY A 42 4.41 4.89 -3.05
CA GLY A 42 3.78 4.63 -1.76
C GLY A 42 2.44 3.90 -1.89
N ILE A 43 1.64 4.27 -2.90
CA ILE A 43 0.36 3.62 -3.19
C ILE A 43 0.58 2.17 -3.63
N VAL A 44 1.56 1.95 -4.53
CA VAL A 44 1.92 0.61 -4.99
C VAL A 44 2.41 -0.26 -3.83
N LEU A 45 3.28 0.28 -2.97
CA LEU A 45 3.77 -0.44 -1.79
C LEU A 45 2.63 -0.82 -0.83
N GLY A 46 1.69 0.11 -0.59
CA GLY A 46 0.50 -0.17 0.23
C GLY A 46 -0.38 -1.27 -0.35
N LEU A 47 -0.59 -1.29 -1.67
CA LEU A 47 -1.38 -2.32 -2.35
C LEU A 47 -0.72 -3.70 -2.28
N ILE A 48 0.59 -3.78 -2.51
CA ILE A 48 1.35 -5.02 -2.42
C ILE A 48 1.31 -5.55 -0.97
N LEU A 49 1.63 -4.69 0.01
CA LEU A 49 1.60 -5.05 1.42
C LEU A 49 0.21 -5.46 1.89
N GLY A 50 -0.85 -4.80 1.40
CA GLY A 50 -2.23 -5.16 1.70
C GLY A 50 -2.56 -6.57 1.23
N LYS A 51 -2.25 -6.91 -0.03
CA LYS A 51 -2.46 -8.27 -0.58
C LYS A 51 -1.70 -9.33 0.20
N ILE A 52 -0.45 -9.05 0.57
CA ILE A 52 0.35 -9.97 1.39
C ILE A 52 -0.27 -10.11 2.78
N GLY A 53 -0.70 -9.01 3.41
CA GLY A 53 -1.35 -9.01 4.72
C GLY A 53 -2.63 -9.83 4.74
N GLU A 54 -3.51 -9.63 3.76
CA GLU A 54 -4.76 -10.39 3.60
C GLU A 54 -4.48 -11.89 3.40
N GLN A 55 -3.50 -12.23 2.56
CA GLN A 55 -3.13 -13.62 2.35
C GLN A 55 -2.60 -14.28 3.62
N ASN A 56 -1.74 -13.60 4.38
CA ASN A 56 -1.23 -14.12 5.66
C ASN A 56 -2.34 -14.22 6.71
N PHE A 57 -3.27 -13.28 6.75
CA PHE A 57 -4.42 -13.31 7.64
C PHE A 57 -5.33 -14.50 7.33
N ALA A 58 -5.68 -14.69 6.05
CA ALA A 58 -6.50 -15.81 5.60
C ALA A 58 -5.82 -17.17 5.91
N GLN A 59 -4.51 -17.29 5.67
CA GLN A 59 -3.75 -18.48 6.04
C GLN A 59 -3.76 -18.72 7.56
N GLY A 60 -3.57 -17.66 8.36
CA GLY A 60 -3.63 -17.74 9.82
C GLY A 60 -5.01 -18.19 10.33
N MET A 61 -6.10 -17.70 9.73
CA MET A 61 -7.47 -18.13 10.06
C MET A 61 -7.73 -19.59 9.69
N GLN A 62 -7.22 -20.04 8.54
CA GLN A 62 -7.35 -21.44 8.12
C GLN A 62 -6.63 -22.39 9.09
N MET A 63 -5.46 -22.01 9.61
CA MET A 63 -4.74 -22.82 10.60
C MET A 63 -5.48 -22.97 11.94
N VAL A 64 -6.39 -22.04 12.27
CA VAL A 64 -7.16 -22.05 13.52
C VAL A 64 -8.60 -22.54 13.28
N HIS A 65 -8.87 -23.18 12.13
CA HIS A 65 -10.19 -23.71 11.78
C HIS A 65 -11.34 -22.68 11.94
N TYR A 66 -11.06 -21.40 11.62
CA TYR A 66 -12.02 -20.29 11.74
C TYR A 66 -12.53 -20.02 13.18
N ASP A 67 -11.91 -20.59 14.20
CA ASP A 67 -12.26 -20.32 15.59
C ASP A 67 -11.58 -19.03 16.08
N LEU A 68 -12.34 -17.93 16.04
CA LEU A 68 -11.91 -16.61 16.50
C LEU A 68 -11.51 -16.62 17.99
N GLY A 69 -12.10 -17.49 18.82
CA GLY A 69 -11.77 -17.61 20.24
C GLY A 69 -10.37 -18.18 20.45
N THR A 70 -10.01 -19.21 19.68
CA THR A 70 -8.69 -19.84 19.75
C THR A 70 -7.58 -18.95 19.18
N TYR A 71 -7.91 -18.08 18.23
CA TYR A 71 -6.98 -17.10 17.66
C TYR A 71 -6.53 -16.06 18.70
N PHE A 72 -7.44 -15.58 19.55
CA PHE A 72 -7.13 -14.68 20.67
C PHE A 72 -6.56 -15.39 21.91
N SER A 73 -6.89 -16.66 22.12
CA SER A 73 -6.28 -17.47 23.20
C SER A 73 -4.78 -17.75 22.99
N ARG A 74 -4.25 -17.57 21.77
CA ARG A 74 -2.81 -17.67 21.52
C ARG A 74 -2.13 -16.33 21.88
N PRO A 75 -1.37 -16.26 23.00
CA PRO A 75 -0.81 -14.99 23.48
C PRO A 75 0.12 -14.32 22.46
N ILE A 76 0.79 -15.10 21.62
CA ILE A 76 1.70 -14.60 20.58
C ILE A 76 0.95 -13.83 19.48
N CYS A 77 -0.20 -14.34 19.04
CA CYS A 77 -1.04 -13.68 18.03
C CYS A 77 -1.60 -12.37 18.56
N THR A 78 -2.13 -12.41 19.78
CA THR A 78 -2.67 -11.23 20.46
C THR A 78 -1.62 -10.14 20.65
N ILE A 79 -0.40 -10.48 21.10
CA ILE A 79 0.70 -9.52 21.26
C ILE A 79 1.11 -8.91 19.92
N LEU A 80 1.24 -9.71 18.86
CA LEU A 80 1.61 -9.23 17.52
C LEU A 80 0.56 -8.28 16.93
N ILE A 81 -0.73 -8.59 17.11
CA ILE A 81 -1.83 -7.73 16.63
C ILE A 81 -1.83 -6.41 17.40
N ILE A 82 -1.70 -6.45 18.73
CA ILE A 82 -1.64 -5.24 19.55
C ILE A 82 -0.43 -4.39 19.17
N ALA A 83 0.75 -5.01 19.03
CA ALA A 83 1.97 -4.30 18.62
C ALA A 83 1.84 -3.70 17.22
N GLY A 84 1.23 -4.43 16.28
CA GLY A 84 0.93 -3.94 14.93
C GLY A 84 -0.03 -2.75 14.94
N VAL A 85 -1.14 -2.85 15.66
CA VAL A 85 -2.14 -1.77 15.78
C VAL A 85 -1.53 -0.54 16.46
N LEU A 86 -0.73 -0.71 17.52
CA LEU A 86 -0.04 0.40 18.19
C LEU A 86 0.98 1.08 17.27
N THR A 87 1.75 0.30 16.52
CA THR A 87 2.73 0.82 15.55
C THR A 87 2.03 1.57 14.41
N LEU A 88 0.95 1.02 13.88
CA LEU A 88 0.13 1.66 12.86
C LEU A 88 -0.55 2.93 13.39
N ALA A 89 -1.10 2.92 14.61
CA ALA A 89 -1.71 4.09 15.23
C ALA A 89 -0.69 5.23 15.45
N LYS A 90 0.50 4.89 15.95
CA LYS A 90 1.62 5.83 16.11
C LYS A 90 2.11 6.37 14.76
N SER A 91 2.29 5.49 13.78
CA SER A 91 2.74 5.86 12.44
C SER A 91 1.72 6.72 11.71
N LEU A 92 0.43 6.40 11.82
CA LEU A 92 -0.67 7.16 11.20
C LEU A 92 -0.82 8.54 11.85
N HIS A 93 -0.74 8.62 13.18
CA HIS A 93 -0.75 9.91 13.89
C HIS A 93 0.48 10.77 13.55
N SER A 94 1.66 10.16 13.43
CA SER A 94 2.89 10.83 12.99
C SER A 94 2.83 11.26 11.53
N ALA A 95 2.26 10.46 10.64
CA ALA A 95 2.10 10.76 9.21
C ALA A 95 1.11 11.91 8.97
N PHE A 96 0.06 12.02 9.78
CA PHE A 96 -0.84 13.17 9.75
C PHE A 96 -0.16 14.45 10.26
N PHE A 97 0.77 14.36 11.22
CA PHE A 97 1.53 15.50 11.77
C PHE A 97 2.75 15.90 10.90
N ALA A 98 3.42 14.96 10.24
CA ALA A 98 4.58 15.21 9.38
C ALA A 98 4.22 16.03 8.13
N LYS A 99 2.98 15.88 7.64
CA LYS A 99 2.44 16.71 6.55
C LYS A 99 2.38 18.21 6.90
N HIS A 100 2.39 18.55 8.19
CA HIS A 100 2.41 19.94 8.69
C HIS A 100 3.83 20.49 8.89
N VAL A 101 4.83 19.64 9.14
CA VAL A 101 6.23 20.04 9.40
C VAL A 101 6.97 20.36 8.10
N GLU A 102 6.71 19.62 7.02
CA GLU A 102 7.36 19.85 5.72
C GLU A 102 6.92 21.18 5.07
N SER A 103 5.65 21.59 5.27
CA SER A 103 5.16 22.94 4.92
C SER A 103 5.93 24.04 5.65
N LYS A 104 6.22 23.82 6.95
CA LYS A 104 6.87 24.80 7.82
C LYS A 104 8.37 25.00 7.53
N LEU A 105 9.02 24.00 6.92
CA LEU A 105 10.44 24.07 6.55
C LEU A 105 10.66 24.85 5.25
N LYS A 106 9.72 24.77 4.30
CA LYS A 106 9.74 25.58 3.08
C LYS A 106 9.55 27.08 3.38
N ASP A 107 8.76 27.38 4.41
CA ASP A 107 8.55 28.73 4.95
C ASP A 107 9.65 29.18 5.94
N ALA A 108 10.68 28.39 6.20
CA ALA A 108 11.83 28.81 7.02
C ALA A 108 13.09 28.99 6.17
N SER A 109 13.15 28.31 5.01
CA SER A 109 14.28 28.37 4.07
C SER A 109 14.43 29.71 3.32
N TRP A 110 13.49 30.66 3.44
CA TRP A 110 13.61 32.01 2.88
C TRP A 110 14.24 33.03 3.86
N LEU A 111 14.54 32.63 5.10
CA LEU A 111 15.19 33.47 6.12
C LEU A 111 16.72 33.29 6.21
N THR A 112 17.28 32.38 5.40
CA THR A 112 18.72 32.04 5.39
C THR A 112 19.41 32.38 4.06
N ILE A 113 18.78 33.22 3.22
CA ILE A 113 19.37 33.81 2.01
C ILE A 113 19.39 35.33 2.19
#